data_AF-A0A348PLX5-F1
#
_entry.id   AF-A0A348PLX5-F1
#
_cell.length_a   1.000
_cell.length_b   1.000
_cell.length_c   1.000
_cell.angle_alpha   90.00
_cell.angle_beta   90.00
_cell.angle_gamma   90.00
#
_symmetry.space_group_name_H-M   'P 1'
#
loop_
_entity.id
_entity.type
_entity.pdbx_description
1 polymer ?
#
loop_
_entity_poly.entity_id
_entity_poly.type
_entity_poly.pdbx_seq_one_letter_code
_entity_poly.pdbx_strand_id
1 'polypeptide(L)'
;MLFKTKYLYKVKTLAFIMSLFLTAQSCQESAPPSTSNMPTQRDVNRSMEDINRQMALEEDAVIEGFAERRGWVMTKTGTGLRYMVYEGKGKGEKAKDGQIATLDYKVILMDGIEIYSSKEDGPRSFMIGQDNVETG
;
A
#
# COMPACT_ATOMS: atom_id res chain seq x y z
N MET A 1 -53.83 49.08 -19.70
CA MET A 1 -53.04 48.36 -18.67
C MET A 1 -53.21 46.82 -18.67
N LEU A 2 -54.32 46.27 -19.20
CA LEU A 2 -54.63 44.82 -19.13
C LEU A 2 -53.84 43.89 -20.09
N PHE A 3 -53.20 44.43 -21.14
CA PHE A 3 -52.42 43.63 -22.09
C PHE A 3 -51.03 43.23 -21.56
N LYS A 4 -50.36 44.13 -20.81
CA LYS A 4 -49.05 43.84 -20.22
C LYS A 4 -49.13 42.77 -19.13
N THR A 5 -50.20 42.75 -18.33
CA THR A 5 -50.43 41.74 -17.29
C THR A 5 -50.74 40.37 -17.87
N LYS A 6 -51.55 40.28 -18.93
CA LYS A 6 -51.78 39.01 -19.64
C LYS A 6 -50.52 38.48 -20.34
N TYR A 7 -49.69 39.37 -20.89
CA TYR A 7 -48.40 39.00 -21.49
C TYR A 7 -47.40 38.51 -20.44
N LEU A 8 -47.27 39.21 -19.31
CA LEU A 8 -46.45 38.74 -18.18
C LEU A 8 -46.94 37.39 -17.65
N TYR A 9 -48.26 37.16 -17.61
CA TYR A 9 -48.83 35.89 -17.15
C TYR A 9 -48.49 34.76 -18.12
N LYS A 10 -48.57 35.00 -19.44
CA LYS A 10 -48.15 34.04 -20.48
C LYS A 10 -46.66 33.72 -20.43
N VAL A 11 -45.81 34.73 -20.21
CA VAL A 11 -44.35 34.53 -20.07
C VAL A 11 -44.02 33.75 -18.80
N LYS A 12 -44.71 34.02 -17.68
CA LYS A 12 -44.55 33.25 -16.44
C LYS A 12 -45.04 31.80 -16.57
N THR A 13 -46.16 31.56 -17.25
CA THR A 13 -46.63 30.19 -17.52
C THR A 13 -45.67 29.46 -18.46
N LEU A 14 -45.14 30.12 -19.49
CA LEU A 14 -44.16 29.53 -20.40
C LEU A 14 -42.84 29.21 -19.69
N ALA A 15 -42.35 30.10 -18.83
CA ALA A 15 -41.14 29.87 -18.03
C ALA A 15 -41.33 28.74 -17.00
N PHE A 16 -42.52 28.62 -16.41
CA PHE A 16 -42.85 27.53 -15.50
C PHE A 16 -42.89 26.16 -16.22
N ILE A 17 -43.50 26.11 -17.41
CA ILE A 17 -43.54 24.89 -18.24
C ILE A 17 -42.13 24.50 -18.70
N MET A 18 -41.28 25.47 -19.07
CA MET A 18 -39.90 25.23 -19.47
C MET A 18 -39.04 24.70 -18.30
N SER A 19 -39.21 25.25 -17.09
CA SER A 19 -38.59 24.75 -15.86
C SER A 19 -39.02 23.32 -15.52
N LEU A 20 -40.30 22.98 -15.76
CA LEU A 20 -40.84 21.63 -15.53
C LEU A 20 -40.32 20.61 -16.56
N PHE A 21 -39.97 21.04 -17.77
CA PHE A 21 -39.39 20.17 -18.80
C PHE A 21 -37.90 19.88 -18.56
N LEU A 22 -37.19 20.79 -17.87
CA LEU A 22 -35.78 20.64 -17.49
C LEU A 22 -35.55 19.61 -16.37
N THR A 23 -36.58 19.23 -15.61
CA THR A 23 -36.47 18.21 -14.54
C THR A 23 -36.83 16.79 -14.99
N ALA A 24 -37.33 16.62 -16.22
CA ALA A 24 -37.74 15.31 -16.76
C ALA A 24 -36.58 14.48 -17.36
N GLN A 25 -35.37 15.01 -17.41
CA GLN A 25 -34.14 14.28 -17.81
C GLN A 25 -33.43 13.69 -16.58
N SER A 26 -34.20 13.23 -15.58
CA SER A 26 -33.67 12.42 -14.48
C SER A 26 -33.32 11.03 -15.02
N CYS A 27 -32.12 10.56 -14.70
CA CYS A 27 -31.47 9.36 -15.21
C CYS A 27 -32.42 8.23 -15.62
N GLN A 28 -32.34 7.85 -16.90
CA GLN A 28 -32.81 6.56 -17.34
C GLN A 28 -31.80 5.51 -16.85
N GLU A 29 -32.05 4.98 -15.65
CA GLU A 29 -31.30 3.83 -15.15
C GLU A 29 -31.69 2.63 -16.00
N SER A 30 -30.81 2.26 -16.92
CA SER A 30 -30.90 1.00 -17.63
C SER A 30 -30.73 -0.07 -16.57
N ALA A 31 -31.77 -0.89 -16.35
CA ALA A 31 -31.68 -2.02 -15.44
C ALA A 31 -30.41 -2.81 -15.81
N PRO A 32 -29.46 -3.01 -14.88
CA PRO A 32 -28.27 -3.77 -15.18
C PRO A 32 -28.71 -5.18 -15.59
N PRO A 33 -28.07 -5.81 -16.59
CA PRO A 33 -28.36 -7.18 -16.95
C PRO A 33 -28.24 -8.03 -15.68
N SER A 34 -29.35 -8.65 -15.30
CA SER A 34 -29.51 -9.44 -14.09
C SER A 34 -28.79 -10.78 -14.21
N THR A 35 -27.46 -10.74 -14.23
CA THR A 35 -26.53 -11.81 -13.81
C THR A 35 -25.15 -11.18 -13.55
N SER A 36 -25.01 -10.33 -12.53
CA SER A 36 -23.69 -10.20 -11.91
C SER A 36 -23.56 -11.31 -10.89
N ASN A 37 -22.94 -12.42 -11.29
CA ASN A 37 -22.45 -13.39 -10.31
C ASN A 37 -21.38 -12.65 -9.50
N MET A 38 -21.77 -12.10 -8.35
CA MET A 38 -20.80 -11.53 -7.42
C MET A 38 -19.76 -12.62 -7.11
N PRO A 39 -18.45 -12.29 -7.15
CA PRO A 39 -17.41 -13.27 -6.83
C PRO A 39 -17.69 -13.89 -5.46
N THR A 40 -17.50 -15.19 -5.33
CA THR A 40 -17.61 -15.83 -4.02
C THR A 40 -16.46 -15.34 -3.13
N GLN A 41 -16.61 -15.44 -1.80
CA GLN A 41 -15.52 -15.12 -0.88
C GLN A 41 -14.23 -15.90 -1.22
N ARG A 42 -14.38 -17.13 -1.70
CA ARG A 42 -13.25 -17.96 -2.13
C ARG A 42 -12.53 -17.37 -3.35
N ASP A 43 -13.29 -16.85 -4.32
CA ASP A 43 -12.72 -16.23 -5.52
C ASP A 43 -11.98 -14.94 -5.17
N VAL A 44 -12.55 -14.13 -4.26
CA VAL A 44 -11.90 -12.93 -3.73
C VAL A 44 -10.61 -13.30 -3.01
N ASN A 45 -10.65 -14.25 -2.07
CA ASN A 45 -9.46 -14.67 -1.33
C ASN A 45 -8.35 -15.16 -2.25
N ARG A 46 -8.70 -16.01 -3.23
CA ARG A 46 -7.74 -16.51 -4.22
C ARG A 46 -7.12 -15.39 -5.04
N SER A 47 -7.93 -14.44 -5.50
CA SER A 47 -7.41 -13.26 -6.21
C SER A 47 -6.45 -12.45 -5.35
N MET A 48 -6.74 -12.28 -4.06
CA MET A 48 -5.85 -11.56 -3.14
C MET A 48 -4.55 -12.33 -2.88
N GLU A 49 -4.62 -13.65 -2.74
CA GLU A 49 -3.43 -14.51 -2.63
C GLU A 49 -2.55 -14.41 -3.86
N ASP A 50 -3.13 -14.44 -5.06
CA ASP A 50 -2.40 -14.32 -6.32
C ASP A 50 -1.73 -12.94 -6.45
N ILE A 51 -2.44 -11.87 -6.08
CA ILE A 51 -1.88 -10.50 -6.03
C ILE A 51 -0.73 -10.41 -5.03
N ASN A 52 -0.88 -10.95 -3.82
CA ASN A 52 0.18 -10.95 -2.81
C ASN A 52 1.41 -11.72 -3.28
N ARG A 53 1.23 -12.86 -3.96
CA ARG A 53 2.33 -13.62 -4.56
C ARG A 53 3.04 -12.81 -5.63
N GLN A 54 2.30 -12.14 -6.50
CA GLN A 54 2.86 -11.32 -7.56
C GLN A 54 3.67 -10.14 -6.99
N MET A 55 3.11 -9.42 -6.01
CA MET A 55 3.82 -8.33 -5.33
C MET A 55 5.11 -8.81 -4.66
N ALA A 56 5.07 -9.98 -4.00
CA ALA A 56 6.27 -10.56 -3.39
C ALA A 56 7.35 -10.91 -4.43
N LEU A 57 6.97 -11.39 -5.62
CA LEU A 57 7.92 -11.66 -6.72
C LEU A 57 8.52 -10.37 -7.29
N GLU A 58 7.71 -9.32 -7.42
CA GLU A 58 8.17 -8.01 -7.89
C GLU A 58 9.14 -7.37 -6.89
N GLU A 59 8.80 -7.39 -5.61
CA GLU A 59 9.68 -6.93 -4.53
C GLU A 59 10.99 -7.72 -4.50
N ASP A 60 10.93 -9.05 -4.69
CA ASP A 60 12.12 -9.89 -4.74
C ASP A 60 13.10 -9.45 -5.85
N ALA A 61 12.57 -9.13 -7.03
CA ALA A 61 13.36 -8.63 -8.15
C ALA A 61 13.94 -7.21 -7.89
N VAL A 62 13.17 -6.35 -7.22
CA VAL A 62 13.63 -5.01 -6.83
C VAL A 62 14.79 -5.09 -5.84
N ILE A 63 14.69 -5.96 -4.82
CA ILE A 63 15.75 -6.15 -3.82
C ILE A 63 16.99 -6.77 -4.47
N GLU A 64 16.82 -7.76 -5.35
CA GLU A 64 17.94 -8.40 -6.05
C GLU A 64 18.71 -7.38 -6.89
N GLY A 65 18.01 -6.63 -7.75
CA GLY A 65 18.65 -5.59 -8.55
C GLY A 65 19.31 -4.49 -7.71
N PHE A 66 18.79 -4.19 -6.53
CA PHE A 66 19.40 -3.23 -5.61
C PHE A 66 20.74 -3.70 -5.04
N ALA A 67 20.84 -4.99 -4.69
CA ALA A 67 22.07 -5.62 -4.24
C ALA A 67 23.09 -5.75 -5.37
N GLU A 68 22.66 -6.19 -6.55
CA GLU A 68 23.51 -6.34 -7.75
C GLU A 68 24.19 -5.02 -8.14
N ARG A 69 23.44 -3.91 -8.19
CA ARG A 69 23.99 -2.58 -8.51
C ARG A 69 25.07 -2.12 -7.55
N ARG A 70 25.12 -2.69 -6.34
CA ARG A 70 26.13 -2.39 -5.31
C ARG A 70 27.24 -3.44 -5.23
N GLY A 71 27.18 -4.48 -6.06
CA GLY A 71 28.10 -5.61 -6.01
C GLY A 71 28.00 -6.39 -4.69
N TRP A 72 26.84 -6.36 -4.03
CA TRP A 72 26.63 -7.06 -2.77
C TRP A 72 26.30 -8.53 -3.01
N VAL A 73 27.07 -9.41 -2.37
CA VAL A 73 26.84 -10.86 -2.42
C VAL A 73 26.07 -11.27 -1.17
N MET A 74 24.74 -11.25 -1.27
CA MET A 74 23.85 -11.50 -0.15
C MET A 74 23.39 -12.95 -0.06
N THR A 75 23.19 -13.44 1.17
CA THR A 75 22.53 -14.72 1.44
C THR A 75 21.05 -14.47 1.69
N LYS A 76 20.18 -15.14 0.93
CA LYS A 76 18.72 -15.12 1.11
C LYS A 76 18.28 -16.26 2.04
N THR A 77 17.48 -15.96 3.06
CA THR A 77 16.89 -16.95 3.96
C THR A 77 15.62 -17.56 3.37
N GLY A 78 15.10 -18.62 4.01
CA GLY A 78 13.80 -19.20 3.63
C GLY A 78 12.60 -18.28 3.84
N THR A 79 12.74 -17.22 4.64
CA THR A 79 11.69 -16.21 4.87
C THR A 79 11.78 -15.03 3.91
N GLY A 80 12.84 -14.94 3.09
CA GLY A 80 13.06 -13.83 2.15
C GLY A 80 14.06 -12.77 2.63
N LEU A 81 14.45 -12.79 3.91
CA LEU A 81 15.47 -11.90 4.46
C LEU A 81 16.81 -12.07 3.71
N ARG A 82 17.49 -10.96 3.44
CA ARG A 82 18.81 -10.95 2.80
C ARG A 82 19.85 -10.31 3.70
N TYR A 83 20.99 -10.96 3.88
CA TYR A 83 22.09 -10.43 4.69
C TYR A 83 23.45 -10.68 4.04
N MET A 84 24.43 -9.84 4.37
CA MET A 84 25.83 -10.00 3.98
C MET A 84 26.72 -9.73 5.17
N VAL A 85 27.59 -10.67 5.52
CA VAL A 85 28.60 -10.50 6.57
C VAL A 85 29.89 -10.04 5.90
N TYR A 86 30.22 -8.75 5.98
CA TYR A 86 31.31 -8.15 5.21
C TYR A 86 32.62 -7.98 5.99
N GLU A 87 32.60 -7.92 7.33
CA GLU A 87 33.82 -7.83 8.16
C GLU A 87 34.37 -9.20 8.58
N GLY A 88 33.72 -10.28 8.15
CA GLY A 88 34.07 -11.64 8.54
C GLY A 88 33.53 -12.05 9.91
N LYS A 89 34.01 -13.20 10.42
CA LYS A 89 33.50 -13.80 11.64
C LYS A 89 34.10 -13.12 12.88
N GLY A 90 33.25 -12.58 13.74
CA GLY A 90 33.65 -12.09 15.06
C GLY A 90 34.24 -13.19 15.95
N LYS A 91 35.10 -12.79 16.90
CA LYS A 91 35.74 -13.70 17.88
C LYS A 91 34.86 -13.99 19.10
N GLY A 92 33.74 -13.29 19.25
CA GLY A 92 32.82 -13.43 20.37
C GLY A 92 31.93 -14.67 20.29
N GLU A 93 31.13 -14.86 21.34
CA GLU A 93 30.10 -15.89 21.36
C GLU A 93 29.04 -15.62 20.27
N LYS A 94 28.47 -16.70 19.74
CA LYS A 94 27.33 -16.55 18.82
C LYS A 94 26.10 -16.09 19.60
N ALA A 95 25.40 -15.12 19.04
CA ALA A 95 24.06 -14.73 19.45
C ALA A 95 23.11 -15.93 19.40
N LYS A 96 22.30 -16.11 20.45
CA LYS A 96 21.32 -17.18 20.62
C LYS A 96 20.02 -16.62 21.19
N ASP A 97 18.93 -17.34 20.94
CA ASP A 97 17.61 -17.00 21.48
C ASP A 97 17.63 -16.84 23.01
N GLY A 98 16.89 -15.85 23.50
CA GLY A 98 16.80 -15.49 24.92
C GLY A 98 17.96 -14.62 25.43
N GLN A 99 19.03 -14.42 24.67
CA GLN A 99 20.08 -13.45 25.01
C GLN A 99 19.66 -12.02 24.66
N ILE A 100 20.22 -11.04 25.36
CA ILE A 100 20.08 -9.62 25.00
C ILE A 100 21.23 -9.24 24.07
N ALA A 101 20.91 -8.76 22.88
CA ALA A 101 21.86 -8.13 21.97
C ALA A 101 21.80 -6.62 22.14
N THR A 102 22.96 -5.96 22.06
CA THR A 102 23.09 -4.50 21.96
C THR A 102 23.82 -4.17 20.68
N LEU A 103 23.25 -3.33 19.83
CA LEU A 103 23.80 -2.97 18.52
C LEU A 103 24.01 -1.47 18.39
N ASP A 104 25.11 -1.10 17.73
CA ASP A 104 25.14 0.09 16.90
C ASP A 104 24.51 -0.22 15.54
N TYR A 105 23.67 0.68 15.05
CA TYR A 105 22.83 0.41 13.88
C TYR A 105 22.55 1.67 13.08
N LYS A 106 22.23 1.47 11.80
CA LYS A 106 21.77 2.49 10.88
C LYS A 106 20.76 1.90 9.93
N VAL A 107 19.57 2.50 9.85
CA VAL A 107 18.49 2.04 8.97
C VAL A 107 18.23 3.08 7.89
N ILE A 108 18.30 2.64 6.65
CA ILE A 108 18.19 3.47 5.46
C ILE A 108 17.24 2.79 4.48
N LEU A 109 16.34 3.57 3.88
CA LEU A 109 15.53 3.11 2.76
C LEU A 109 16.39 2.86 1.51
N MET A 110 15.82 2.14 0.54
CA MET A 110 16.50 1.82 -0.72
C MET A 110 16.79 3.05 -1.59
N ASP A 111 16.12 4.18 -1.35
CA ASP A 111 16.41 5.46 -2.00
C ASP A 111 17.52 6.26 -1.29
N GLY A 112 18.01 5.78 -0.15
CA GLY A 112 19.07 6.42 0.62
C GLY A 112 18.59 7.30 1.78
N ILE A 113 17.29 7.43 2.02
CA ILE A 113 16.76 8.18 3.15
C ILE A 113 17.04 7.42 4.45
N GLU A 114 17.80 8.04 5.36
CA GLU A 114 18.01 7.53 6.72
C GLU A 114 16.75 7.75 7.56
N ILE A 115 16.28 6.68 8.21
CA ILE A 115 15.09 6.73 9.07
C ILE A 115 15.47 6.90 10.53
N TYR A 116 16.49 6.15 10.99
CA TYR A 116 17.05 6.26 12.34
C TYR A 116 18.43 5.57 12.44
N SER A 117 19.21 5.93 13.46
CA SER A 117 20.51 5.32 13.74
C SER A 117 20.92 5.47 15.20
N SER A 118 21.84 4.61 15.67
CA SER A 118 22.39 4.69 17.02
C SER A 118 23.23 5.95 17.25
N LYS A 119 23.60 6.67 16.18
CA LYS A 119 24.27 7.96 16.30
C LYS A 119 23.38 9.01 16.96
N GLU A 120 22.08 9.00 16.65
CA GLU A 120 21.11 9.95 17.19
C GLU A 120 20.36 9.35 18.41
N ASP A 121 19.97 8.07 18.34
CA ASP A 121 19.13 7.42 19.36
C ASP A 121 19.93 6.67 20.45
N GLY A 122 21.24 6.51 20.26
CA GLY A 122 22.07 5.61 21.06
C GLY A 122 21.93 4.13 20.67
N PRO A 123 22.76 3.23 21.25
CA PRO A 123 22.70 1.80 20.95
C PRO A 123 21.35 1.19 21.33
N ARG A 124 20.84 0.29 20.48
CA ARG A 124 19.57 -0.42 20.74
C ARG A 124 19.83 -1.77 21.38
N SER A 125 19.03 -2.11 22.40
CA SER A 125 19.07 -3.42 23.04
C SER A 125 17.73 -4.15 22.92
N PHE A 126 17.77 -5.44 22.59
CA PHE A 126 16.58 -6.29 22.50
C PHE A 126 16.89 -7.76 22.80
N MET A 127 15.86 -8.53 23.12
CA MET A 127 15.97 -9.98 23.34
C MET A 127 15.86 -10.74 22.01
N ILE A 128 16.84 -11.60 21.73
CA ILE A 128 16.88 -12.41 20.50
C ILE A 128 15.79 -13.48 20.53
N GLY A 129 15.09 -13.65 19.40
CA GLY A 129 14.05 -14.67 19.25
C GLY A 129 12.69 -14.30 19.86
N GLN A 130 12.46 -13.02 20.15
CA GLN A 130 11.19 -12.50 20.66
C GLN A 130 10.63 -11.43 19.72
N ASP A 131 9.30 -11.40 19.54
CA ASP A 131 8.53 -10.62 18.56
C ASP A 131 8.47 -9.10 18.85
N ASN A 132 9.38 -8.58 19.68
CA ASN A 132 9.46 -7.16 20.01
C ASN A 132 10.48 -6.40 19.15
N VAL A 133 10.87 -6.98 18.01
CA VAL A 133 11.88 -6.46 17.08
C VAL A 133 11.31 -6.56 15.67
N GLU A 134 11.74 -5.67 14.77
CA GLU A 134 11.19 -5.54 13.43
C GLU A 134 11.09 -6.91 12.73
N THR A 135 9.91 -7.24 12.21
CA THR A 135 9.72 -8.43 11.37
C THR A 135 10.49 -8.20 10.07
N GLY A 136 11.54 -9.00 9.86
CA GLY A 136 12.38 -8.94 8.67
C GLY A 136 11.65 -9.31 7.38
#